data_AF-A0A172TXZ2-F1
#
_entry.id   AF-A0A172TXZ2-F1
#
_cell.length_a   1.000
_cell.length_b   1.000
_cell.length_c   1.000
_cell.angle_alpha   90.00
_cell.angle_beta   90.00
_cell.angle_gamma   90.00
#
_symmetry.space_group_name_H-M   'P 1'
#
loop_
_entity.id
_entity.type
_entity.pdbx_description
1 polymer ?
#
loop_
_entity_poly.entity_id
_entity_poly.type
_entity_poly.pdbx_seq_one_letter_code
_entity_poly.pdbx_strand_id
1 'polypeptide(L)'
;MIIVITVIISGCYKDVIKPGSDPNGPPQFVSFSGDLIPIFNANCNTSGCHDAVPAHAPSLVPDKAYNALLSGGFVNTAVPNQSTIYVVCYTAQMPPTGALKASDTQKILDWIRNGAPNN
;
A
#
# COMPACT_ATOMS: atom_id res chain seq x y z
N MET A 1 51.06 -29.50 5.34
CA MET A 1 50.14 -29.68 4.19
C MET A 1 48.88 -28.89 4.50
N ILE A 2 48.40 -28.13 3.53
CA ILE A 2 47.56 -26.92 3.62
C ILE A 2 46.22 -27.11 4.36
N ILE A 3 45.91 -26.18 5.28
CA ILE A 3 44.56 -26.00 5.85
C ILE A 3 43.74 -25.20 4.84
N VAL A 4 42.67 -25.80 4.32
CA VAL A 4 41.73 -25.13 3.40
C VAL A 4 40.67 -24.41 4.22
N ILE A 5 40.77 -23.08 4.27
CA ILE A 5 39.73 -22.20 4.82
C ILE A 5 38.70 -21.96 3.73
N THR A 6 37.54 -22.61 3.83
CA THR A 6 36.40 -22.37 2.95
C THR A 6 35.70 -21.08 3.38
N VAL A 7 35.94 -19.99 2.64
CA VAL A 7 35.24 -18.72 2.82
C VAL A 7 33.84 -18.86 2.23
N ILE A 8 32.82 -18.92 3.09
CA ILE A 8 31.41 -18.90 2.69
C ILE A 8 31.05 -17.43 2.47
N ILE A 9 31.04 -16.99 1.22
CA ILE A 9 30.48 -15.69 0.82
C ILE A 9 28.95 -15.76 0.90
N SER A 10 28.39 -15.41 2.06
CA SER A 10 26.96 -15.06 2.16
C SER A 10 26.73 -13.75 1.42
N GLY A 11 26.52 -13.82 0.11
CA GLY A 11 26.03 -12.69 -0.67
C GLY A 11 24.58 -12.40 -0.30
N CYS A 12 24.36 -11.38 0.54
CA CYS A 12 23.09 -10.68 0.53
C CYS A 12 22.95 -10.04 -0.86
N TYR A 13 22.17 -10.66 -1.74
CA TYR A 13 21.57 -9.92 -2.84
C TYR A 13 20.71 -8.85 -2.18
N LYS A 14 21.27 -7.66 -2.00
CA LYS A 14 20.46 -6.50 -1.66
C LYS A 14 19.58 -6.28 -2.87
N ASP A 15 18.31 -6.57 -2.67
CA ASP A 15 17.21 -6.28 -3.57
C ASP A 15 17.51 -4.96 -4.27
N VAL A 16 17.50 -4.98 -5.59
CA VAL A 16 17.64 -3.78 -6.40
C VAL A 16 16.62 -2.79 -5.86
N ILE A 17 17.09 -1.80 -5.10
CA ILE A 17 16.28 -0.70 -4.59
C ILE A 17 15.79 0.01 -5.85
N LYS A 18 14.62 -0.38 -6.35
CA LYS A 18 13.93 0.38 -7.36
C LYS A 18 13.57 1.70 -6.68
N PRO A 19 13.89 2.86 -7.29
CA PRO A 19 13.40 4.13 -6.78
C PRO A 19 11.90 4.04 -6.55
N GLY A 20 11.44 4.29 -5.32
CA GLY A 20 10.03 4.26 -4.94
C GLY A 20 9.50 2.98 -4.28
N SER A 21 10.34 2.02 -3.88
CA SER A 21 9.91 0.84 -3.10
C SER A 21 10.52 0.73 -1.69
N ASP A 22 11.23 1.76 -1.21
CA ASP A 22 11.75 1.81 0.16
C ASP A 22 10.73 2.50 1.08
N PRO A 23 10.09 1.79 2.03
CA PRO A 23 9.15 2.39 2.97
C PRO A 23 9.77 3.47 3.86
N ASN A 24 11.10 3.46 4.03
CA ASN A 24 11.85 4.43 4.83
C ASN A 24 12.45 5.57 4.00
N GLY A 25 12.42 5.47 2.67
CA GLY A 25 12.86 6.53 1.76
C GLY A 25 11.89 7.72 1.74
N PRO A 26 12.24 8.86 1.12
CA PRO A 26 11.31 9.97 0.93
C PRO A 26 10.03 9.52 0.20
N PRO A 27 8.85 10.02 0.59
CA PRO A 27 7.60 9.63 -0.08
C PRO A 27 7.63 10.09 -1.54
N GLN A 28 7.17 9.23 -2.45
CA GLN A 28 7.02 9.58 -3.86
C GLN A 28 5.69 10.28 -4.10
N PHE A 29 5.60 11.08 -5.16
CA PHE A 29 4.32 11.68 -5.56
C PHE A 29 3.32 10.59 -5.97
N VAL A 30 2.08 10.70 -5.48
CA VAL A 30 0.97 9.80 -5.80
C VAL A 30 -0.30 10.62 -6.03
N SER A 31 -0.99 10.38 -7.15
CA SER A 31 -2.31 10.95 -7.43
C SER A 31 -3.41 10.05 -6.87
N PHE A 32 -4.34 10.59 -6.09
CA PHE A 32 -5.45 9.78 -5.58
C PHE A 32 -6.29 9.20 -6.71
N SER A 33 -6.72 10.06 -7.64
CA SER A 33 -7.55 9.69 -8.79
C SER A 33 -6.77 8.91 -9.86
N GLY A 34 -5.50 9.25 -10.09
CA GLY A 34 -4.68 8.65 -11.14
C GLY A 34 -3.98 7.35 -10.73
N ASP A 35 -3.60 7.18 -9.46
CA ASP A 35 -2.86 6.01 -8.98
C ASP A 35 -3.68 5.08 -8.08
N LEU A 36 -4.42 5.62 -7.11
CA LEU A 36 -5.10 4.79 -6.11
C LEU A 36 -6.46 4.27 -6.59
N ILE A 37 -7.26 5.08 -7.28
CA ILE A 37 -8.54 4.63 -7.81
C ILE A 37 -8.37 3.42 -8.77
N PRO A 38 -7.41 3.38 -9.70
CA PRO A 38 -7.16 2.18 -10.50
C PRO A 38 -6.82 0.94 -9.67
N ILE A 39 -6.06 1.09 -8.58
CA ILE A 39 -5.76 -0.01 -7.65
C ILE A 39 -7.05 -0.51 -6.99
N PHE A 40 -7.90 0.41 -6.51
CA PHE A 40 -9.18 0.04 -5.87
C PHE A 40 -10.16 -0.61 -6.85
N ASN A 41 -10.23 -0.14 -8.09
CA ASN A 41 -11.04 -0.74 -9.16
C ASN A 41 -10.59 -2.16 -9.48
N ALA A 42 -9.28 -2.42 -9.47
CA ALA A 42 -8.75 -3.73 -9.82
C ALA A 42 -8.83 -4.75 -8.67
N ASN A 43 -8.84 -4.29 -7.41
CA ASN A 43 -8.59 -5.18 -6.27
C ASN A 43 -9.59 -5.06 -5.10
N CYS A 44 -10.41 -4.02 -5.03
CA CYS A 44 -11.11 -3.69 -3.78
C CYS A 44 -12.62 -3.47 -3.94
N ASN A 45 -13.04 -2.63 -4.89
CA ASN A 45 -14.42 -2.13 -4.96
C ASN A 45 -15.38 -3.04 -5.74
N THR A 46 -15.13 -4.36 -5.68
CA THR A 46 -16.00 -5.38 -6.22
C THR A 46 -17.35 -5.38 -5.49
N SER A 47 -18.42 -5.65 -6.24
CA SER A 47 -19.78 -5.77 -5.71
C SER A 47 -19.82 -6.71 -4.50
N GLY A 48 -20.43 -6.25 -3.41
CA GLY A 48 -20.54 -7.00 -2.15
C GLY A 48 -19.31 -6.92 -1.24
N CYS A 49 -18.29 -6.14 -1.58
CA CYS A 49 -17.13 -5.88 -0.70
C CYS A 49 -17.02 -4.38 -0.36
N HIS A 50 -16.21 -3.65 -1.10
CA HIS A 50 -15.98 -2.20 -0.91
C HIS A 50 -16.62 -1.36 -2.04
N ASP A 51 -17.79 -1.76 -2.52
CA ASP A 51 -18.53 -1.08 -3.58
C ASP A 51 -19.19 0.23 -3.09
N ALA A 52 -20.16 0.76 -3.86
CA ALA A 52 -20.85 2.02 -3.53
C ALA A 52 -21.73 1.95 -2.27
N VAL A 53 -22.22 0.76 -1.89
CA VAL A 53 -22.98 0.49 -0.66
C VAL A 53 -22.30 -0.70 0.01
N PRO A 54 -21.11 -0.46 0.58
CA PRO A 54 -20.18 -1.53 0.86
C PRO A 54 -20.68 -2.42 1.99
N ALA A 55 -20.56 -3.74 1.81
CA ALA A 55 -20.72 -4.70 2.91
C ALA A 55 -19.60 -4.55 3.95
N HIS A 56 -18.44 -4.06 3.52
CA HIS A 56 -17.30 -3.75 4.36
C HIS A 56 -16.87 -2.30 4.14
N ALA A 57 -17.07 -1.43 5.12
CA ALA A 57 -16.58 -0.05 5.03
C ALA A 57 -15.03 -0.02 4.89
N PRO A 58 -14.45 0.98 4.20
CA PRO A 58 -15.12 2.06 3.48
C PRO A 58 -15.61 1.65 2.08
N SER A 59 -16.40 2.53 1.47
CA SER A 59 -16.68 2.47 0.04
C SER A 59 -15.44 2.93 -0.72
N LEU A 60 -14.93 2.13 -1.66
CA LEU A 60 -13.71 2.42 -2.44
C LEU A 60 -14.01 2.68 -3.93
N VAL A 61 -15.26 3.03 -4.26
CA VAL A 61 -15.62 3.49 -5.61
C VAL A 61 -15.13 4.93 -5.86
N PRO A 62 -14.83 5.31 -7.12
CA PRO A 62 -14.14 6.56 -7.45
C PRO A 62 -14.75 7.83 -6.82
N ASP A 63 -16.08 7.94 -6.79
CA ASP A 63 -16.82 9.11 -6.33
C ASP A 63 -16.96 9.19 -4.79
N LYS A 64 -16.65 8.11 -4.07
CA LYS A 64 -16.82 8.03 -2.60
C LYS A 64 -15.53 7.78 -1.84
N ALA A 65 -14.55 7.13 -2.46
CA ALA A 65 -13.36 6.58 -1.80
C ALA A 65 -12.62 7.61 -0.94
N TYR A 66 -12.37 8.81 -1.49
CA TYR A 66 -11.60 9.84 -0.78
C TYR A 66 -12.27 10.23 0.54
N ASN A 67 -13.54 10.63 0.46
CA ASN A 67 -14.30 11.05 1.64
C ASN A 67 -14.48 9.89 2.62
N ALA A 68 -14.80 8.68 2.13
CA ALA A 68 -15.01 7.52 2.98
C ALA A 68 -13.74 7.11 3.74
N LEU A 69 -12.57 7.20 3.11
CA LEU A 69 -11.28 6.92 3.74
C LEU A 69 -10.96 7.91 4.86
N LEU A 70 -11.14 9.22 4.61
CA LEU A 70 -10.80 10.26 5.58
C LEU A 70 -11.83 10.38 6.69
N SER A 71 -13.13 10.46 6.36
CA SER A 71 -14.19 10.61 7.37
C SER A 71 -14.38 9.35 8.20
N GLY A 72 -14.03 8.19 7.65
CA GLY A 72 -14.10 6.90 8.35
C GLY A 72 -12.89 6.61 9.25
N GLY A 73 -11.87 7.47 9.28
CA GLY A 73 -10.69 7.28 10.13
C GLY A 73 -9.75 6.16 9.67
N PHE A 74 -9.80 5.78 8.39
CA PHE A 74 -8.94 4.72 7.84
C PHE A 74 -7.52 5.21 7.51
N VAL A 75 -7.29 6.52 7.58
CA VAL A 75 -6.05 7.21 7.25
C VAL A 75 -5.55 7.97 8.47
N ASN A 76 -4.29 7.74 8.81
CA ASN A 76 -3.57 8.45 9.87
C ASN A 76 -2.34 9.13 9.25
N THR A 77 -2.44 10.43 8.95
CA THR A 77 -1.33 11.19 8.38
C THR A 77 -0.23 11.51 9.40
N ALA A 78 -0.52 11.45 10.71
CA ALA A 78 0.48 11.63 11.77
C ALA A 78 1.37 10.39 11.94
N VAL A 79 0.80 9.19 11.76
CA VAL A 79 1.51 7.91 11.80
C VAL A 79 1.10 7.05 10.58
N PRO A 80 1.62 7.35 9.38
CA PRO A 80 1.16 6.76 8.11
C PRO A 80 1.11 5.24 8.07
N ASN A 81 2.13 4.58 8.63
CA ASN A 81 2.23 3.12 8.67
C ASN A 81 1.22 2.44 9.62
N GLN A 82 0.49 3.21 10.43
CA GLN A 82 -0.60 2.72 11.28
C GLN A 82 -2.00 2.98 10.67
N SER A 83 -2.07 3.57 9.47
CA SER A 83 -3.35 3.74 8.77
C SER A 83 -3.97 2.39 8.46
N THR A 84 -5.24 2.20 8.84
CA THR A 84 -5.95 0.93 8.62
C THR A 84 -5.89 0.48 7.17
N ILE A 85 -6.12 1.39 6.19
CA ILE A 85 -6.07 1.06 4.76
C ILE A 85 -4.71 0.50 4.33
N TYR A 86 -3.61 1.01 4.91
CA TYR A 86 -2.27 0.52 4.62
C TYR A 86 -2.01 -0.82 5.32
N VAL A 87 -2.31 -0.91 6.62
CA VAL A 87 -1.99 -2.09 7.43
C VAL A 87 -2.66 -3.34 6.86
N VAL A 88 -3.96 -3.28 6.57
CA VAL A 88 -4.70 -4.46 6.08
C VAL A 88 -4.21 -4.93 4.71
N CYS A 89 -3.74 -4.01 3.85
CA CYS A 89 -3.14 -4.35 2.56
C CYS A 89 -1.73 -4.92 2.71
N TYR A 90 -0.92 -4.33 3.59
CA TYR A 90 0.45 -4.75 3.86
C TYR A 90 0.54 -6.12 4.52
N THR A 91 -0.37 -6.40 5.46
CA THR A 91 -0.42 -7.67 6.21
C THR A 91 -1.24 -8.76 5.50
N ALA A 92 -1.77 -8.46 4.30
CA ALA A 92 -2.53 -9.35 3.44
C ALA A 92 -3.89 -9.82 3.98
N GLN A 93 -4.49 -9.11 4.93
CA GLN A 93 -5.89 -9.29 5.32
C GLN A 93 -6.84 -8.85 4.19
N MET A 94 -6.43 -7.86 3.39
CA MET A 94 -7.15 -7.41 2.22
C MET A 94 -6.22 -7.25 1.01
N PRO A 95 -6.68 -7.59 -0.20
CA PRO A 95 -7.96 -8.22 -0.49
C PRO A 95 -7.99 -9.72 -0.10
N PRO A 96 -9.19 -10.34 0.04
CA PRO A 96 -9.31 -11.76 0.40
C PRO A 96 -8.69 -12.71 -0.64
N THR A 97 -8.46 -12.22 -1.86
CA THR A 97 -7.85 -12.95 -2.97
C THR A 97 -6.33 -13.10 -2.83
N GLY A 98 -5.73 -12.48 -1.81
CA GLY A 98 -4.29 -12.55 -1.54
C GLY A 98 -3.67 -11.16 -1.40
N ALA A 99 -2.38 -11.15 -1.00
CA ALA A 99 -1.66 -9.92 -0.75
C ALA A 99 -1.67 -8.97 -1.95
N LEU A 100 -1.92 -7.69 -1.69
CA LEU A 100 -1.72 -6.63 -2.68
C LEU A 100 -0.23 -6.56 -3.07
N LYS A 101 0.07 -6.20 -4.32
CA LYS A 101 1.46 -6.04 -4.77
C LYS A 101 2.19 -5.03 -3.89
N ALA A 102 3.44 -5.31 -3.54
CA ALA A 102 4.24 -4.42 -2.69
C ALA A 102 4.32 -2.98 -3.24
N SER A 103 4.39 -2.82 -4.58
CA SER A 103 4.37 -1.49 -5.22
C SER A 103 3.06 -0.73 -5.01
N ASP A 104 1.93 -1.42 -5.00
CA ASP A 104 0.61 -0.81 -4.88
C ASP A 104 0.36 -0.44 -3.41
N THR A 105 0.76 -1.30 -2.48
CA THR A 105 0.78 -1.01 -1.04
C THR A 105 1.70 0.18 -0.72
N GLN A 106 2.86 0.28 -1.38
CA GLN A 106 3.75 1.43 -1.22
C GLN A 106 3.12 2.73 -1.74
N LYS A 107 2.38 2.70 -2.85
CA LYS A 107 1.63 3.87 -3.34
C LYS A 107 0.60 4.35 -2.33
N ILE A 108 -0.11 3.44 -1.67
CA ILE A 108 -1.05 3.78 -0.58
C ILE A 108 -0.27 4.49 0.55
N LEU A 109 0.87 3.94 0.97
CA LEU A 109 1.69 4.54 2.03
C LEU A 109 2.20 5.93 1.65
N ASP A 110 2.76 6.09 0.44
CA ASP A 110 3.31 7.36 -0.03
C ASP A 110 2.23 8.42 -0.17
N TRP A 111 1.04 8.06 -0.66
CA TRP A 111 -0.11 8.97 -0.67
C TRP A 111 -0.46 9.47 0.74
N ILE A 112 -0.48 8.60 1.75
CA ILE A 112 -0.74 8.99 3.15
C ILE A 112 0.39 9.90 3.67
N ARG A 113 1.65 9.55 3.40
CA ARG A 113 2.83 10.33 3.82
C ARG A 113 2.88 11.72 3.16
N ASN A 114 2.28 11.88 1.98
CA ASN A 114 2.12 13.16 1.32
C ASN A 114 0.94 14.00 1.87
N GLY A 115 0.31 13.56 2.97
CA GLY A 115 -0.83 14.24 3.57
C GLY A 115 -2.17 13.86 2.96
N ALA A 116 -2.24 12.75 2.22
CA ALA A 116 -3.46 12.21 1.62
C ALA A 116 -4.21 13.23 0.72
N PRO A 117 -3.56 13.85 -0.28
CA PRO A 117 -4.20 14.85 -1.15
C PRO A 117 -5.29 14.24 -2.04
N ASN A 118 -6.31 15.05 -2.39
CA ASN A 118 -7.32 14.71 -3.41
C ASN A 118 -6.90 15.30 -4.77
N ASN A 119 -6.14 14.54 -5.55
CA ASN A 119 -5.49 14.99 -6.78
C ASN A 119 -5.47 13.91 -7.87
#